data_AF-A0A433CAT2-F1
#
_entry.id   AF-A0A433CAT2-F1
#
_cell.length_a   1.000
_cell.length_b   1.000
_cell.length_c   1.000
_cell.angle_alpha   90.00
_cell.angle_beta   90.00
_cell.angle_gamma   90.00
#
_symmetry.space_group_name_H-M   'P 1'
#
loop_
_entity.id
_entity.type
_entity.pdbx_description
1 polymer ?
#
loop_
_entity_poly.entity_id
_entity_poly.type
_entity_poly.pdbx_seq_one_letter_code
_entity_poly.pdbx_strand_id
1 'polypeptide(L)'
;MNAREQLKAIAEWFGYQEESLSFGLVNTMDALRLYDFAQSHPDLPEMADDWTSRDRITALGYDPLKTPEATKGREVGSTGAQEAIAALVLARELLDSVAYVAKEGDTSDVLKAIDSVLHEKKSKARKGS
;
A
#
# COMPACT_ATOMS: atom_id res chain seq x y z
N MET A 1 -24.04 -3.71 8.20
CA MET A 1 -22.96 -2.75 8.50
C MET A 1 -22.77 -1.87 7.27
N ASN A 2 -22.82 -0.56 7.40
CA ASN A 2 -22.47 0.35 6.30
C ASN A 2 -20.94 0.55 6.21
N ALA A 3 -20.46 1.16 5.13
CA ALA A 3 -19.02 1.34 4.89
C ALA A 3 -18.29 2.09 6.03
N ARG A 4 -18.95 3.09 6.64
CA ARG A 4 -18.38 3.84 7.77
C ARG A 4 -18.26 2.97 9.02
N GLU A 5 -19.30 2.21 9.32
CA GLU A 5 -19.31 1.26 10.44
C GLU A 5 -18.26 0.18 10.25
N GLN A 6 -18.06 -0.30 9.01
CA GLN A 6 -17.02 -1.28 8.70
C GLN A 6 -15.62 -0.73 8.92
N LEU A 7 -15.33 0.48 8.44
CA LEU A 7 -14.03 1.10 8.71
C LEU A 7 -13.78 1.30 10.21
N LYS A 8 -14.82 1.64 10.98
CA LYS A 8 -14.70 1.74 12.44
C LYS A 8 -14.41 0.37 13.07
N ALA A 9 -15.15 -0.67 12.68
CA ALA A 9 -14.95 -2.03 13.20
C ALA A 9 -13.55 -2.56 12.86
N ILE A 10 -13.05 -2.27 11.67
CA ILE A 10 -11.68 -2.64 11.27
C ILE A 10 -10.66 -1.90 12.13
N ALA A 11 -10.80 -0.59 12.29
CA ALA A 11 -9.87 0.20 13.11
C ALA A 11 -9.85 -0.27 14.58
N GLU A 12 -11.02 -0.60 15.13
CA GLU A 12 -11.16 -1.13 16.48
C GLU A 12 -10.53 -2.52 16.60
N TRP A 13 -10.86 -3.46 15.71
CA TRP A 13 -10.27 -4.80 15.67
C TRP A 13 -8.74 -4.77 15.48
N PHE A 14 -8.26 -3.88 14.62
CA PHE A 14 -6.83 -3.73 14.35
C PHE A 14 -6.10 -3.10 15.54
N GLY A 15 -6.77 -2.26 16.34
CA GLY A 15 -6.22 -1.68 17.56
C GLY A 15 -5.97 -2.69 18.68
N TYR A 16 -6.50 -3.90 18.59
CA TYR A 16 -6.20 -4.98 19.53
C TYR A 16 -4.98 -5.81 19.10
N GLN A 17 -4.54 -5.72 17.83
CA GLN A 17 -3.40 -6.49 17.32
C GLN A 17 -2.10 -5.97 17.93
N GLU A 18 -1.08 -6.82 17.98
CA GLU A 18 0.26 -6.45 18.39
C GLU A 18 0.88 -5.44 17.42
N GLU A 19 1.70 -4.52 17.95
CA GLU A 19 2.37 -3.50 17.13
C GLU A 19 3.26 -4.14 16.04
N SER A 20 3.82 -5.32 16.32
CA SER A 20 4.66 -6.07 15.38
C SER A 20 3.92 -6.46 14.09
N LEU A 21 2.62 -6.77 14.16
CA LEU A 21 1.78 -7.00 12.98
C LEU A 21 1.71 -5.75 12.13
N SER A 22 1.41 -4.64 12.80
CA SER A 22 1.22 -3.33 12.18
C SER A 22 2.49 -2.90 11.46
N PHE A 23 3.64 -3.03 12.10
CA PHE A 23 4.93 -2.71 11.49
C PHE A 23 5.22 -3.54 10.23
N GLY A 24 4.81 -4.81 10.23
CA GLY A 24 4.98 -5.71 9.10
C GLY A 24 4.00 -5.53 7.93
N LEU A 25 2.93 -4.74 8.08
CA LEU A 25 2.00 -4.46 6.99
C LEU A 25 2.62 -3.55 5.94
N VAL A 26 2.46 -3.88 4.65
CA VAL A 26 3.03 -3.09 3.55
C VAL A 26 2.26 -1.80 3.33
N ASN A 27 0.94 -1.82 3.54
CA ASN A 27 0.08 -0.65 3.41
C ASN A 27 -1.21 -0.81 4.24
N THR A 28 -2.01 0.25 4.32
CA THR A 28 -3.27 0.27 5.09
C THR A 28 -4.35 -0.67 4.54
N MET A 29 -4.31 -1.03 3.25
CA MET A 29 -5.26 -1.99 2.67
C MET A 29 -5.01 -3.42 3.16
N ASP A 30 -3.80 -3.74 3.62
CA ASP A 30 -3.51 -5.06 4.17
C ASP A 30 -4.29 -5.29 5.47
N ALA A 31 -4.52 -4.25 6.27
CA ALA A 31 -5.38 -4.34 7.45
C ALA A 31 -6.84 -4.66 7.08
N LEU A 32 -7.35 -4.10 5.97
CA LEU A 32 -8.69 -4.41 5.46
C LEU A 32 -8.77 -5.88 5.03
N ARG A 33 -7.76 -6.36 4.29
CA ARG A 33 -7.70 -7.76 3.81
C ARG A 33 -7.64 -8.76 4.96
N LEU A 34 -6.86 -8.47 6.01
CA LEU A 34 -6.82 -9.30 7.21
C LEU A 34 -8.18 -9.37 7.89
N TYR A 35 -8.86 -8.23 8.06
CA TYR A 35 -10.19 -8.22 8.66
C TYR A 35 -11.21 -9.01 7.82
N ASP A 36 -11.26 -8.81 6.51
CA ASP A 36 -12.16 -9.56 5.63
C ASP A 36 -11.87 -11.08 5.65
N PHE A 37 -10.59 -11.45 5.76
CA PHE A 37 -10.19 -12.84 5.93
C PHE A 37 -10.68 -13.42 7.27
N ALA A 38 -10.56 -12.66 8.36
CA ALA A 38 -11.06 -13.05 9.68
C ALA A 38 -12.58 -13.27 9.66
N GLN A 39 -13.34 -12.34 9.05
CA GLN A 39 -14.80 -12.44 8.96
C GLN A 39 -15.27 -13.63 8.12
N SER A 40 -14.48 -14.06 7.14
CA SER A 40 -14.80 -15.22 6.29
C SER A 40 -14.32 -16.55 6.87
N HIS A 41 -13.51 -16.54 7.92
CA HIS A 41 -12.94 -17.72 8.57
C HIS A 41 -13.16 -17.67 10.08
N PRO A 42 -14.41 -17.87 10.55
CA PRO A 42 -14.77 -17.74 11.97
C PRO A 42 -14.08 -18.76 12.89
N ASP A 43 -13.47 -19.81 12.32
CA ASP A 43 -12.73 -20.83 13.06
C ASP A 43 -11.29 -20.42 13.40
N LEU A 44 -10.79 -19.33 12.82
CA LEU A 44 -9.47 -18.79 13.17
C LEU A 44 -9.52 -18.11 14.54
N PRO A 45 -8.36 -18.00 15.23
CA PRO A 45 -8.25 -17.10 16.37
C PRO A 45 -8.75 -15.70 16.04
N GLU A 46 -9.35 -15.02 17.03
CA GLU A 46 -9.90 -13.67 16.84
C GLU A 46 -8.84 -12.66 16.37
N MET A 47 -7.59 -12.87 16.81
CA MET A 47 -6.45 -12.01 16.54
C MET A 47 -5.58 -12.59 15.43
N ALA A 48 -5.23 -11.76 14.44
CA ALA A 48 -4.40 -12.18 13.30
C ALA A 48 -2.94 -12.49 13.69
N ASP A 49 -2.48 -11.94 14.80
CA ASP A 49 -1.19 -12.28 15.41
C ASP A 49 -1.10 -13.75 15.83
N ASP A 50 -2.22 -14.30 16.33
CA ASP A 50 -2.31 -15.68 16.79
C ASP A 50 -2.51 -16.69 15.64
N TRP A 51 -2.71 -16.20 14.41
CA TRP A 51 -2.88 -17.07 13.27
C TRP A 51 -1.59 -17.85 12.96
N THR A 52 -1.73 -18.92 12.20
CA THR A 52 -0.54 -19.56 11.65
C THR A 52 0.06 -18.68 10.55
N SER A 53 1.36 -18.83 10.33
CA SER A 53 2.06 -18.18 9.21
C SER A 53 1.39 -18.46 7.87
N ARG A 54 0.82 -19.66 7.70
CA ARG A 54 0.13 -20.08 6.48
C ARG A 54 -1.16 -19.29 6.26
N ASP A 55 -1.92 -19.03 7.30
CA ASP A 55 -3.20 -18.32 7.20
C ASP A 55 -2.96 -16.84 6.87
N ARG A 56 -1.97 -16.20 7.51
CA ARG A 56 -1.56 -14.84 7.15
C ARG A 56 -1.06 -14.73 5.71
N ILE A 57 -0.26 -15.69 5.24
CA ILE A 57 0.17 -15.75 3.84
C ILE A 57 -1.02 -15.97 2.90
N THR A 58 -2.02 -16.74 3.31
CA THR A 58 -3.23 -16.94 2.49
C THR A 58 -4.03 -15.64 2.37
N ALA A 59 -4.13 -14.87 3.45
CA ALA A 59 -4.82 -13.58 3.47
C ALA A 59 -4.08 -12.47 2.68
N LEU A 60 -2.75 -12.40 2.80
CA LEU A 60 -1.96 -11.25 2.31
C LEU A 60 -0.99 -11.57 1.17
N GLY A 61 -0.71 -12.85 0.90
CA GLY A 61 0.36 -13.30 0.01
C GLY A 61 1.75 -13.31 0.64
N TYR A 62 1.89 -12.87 1.90
CA TYR A 62 3.12 -12.87 2.67
C TYR A 62 2.82 -12.93 4.19
N ASP A 63 3.82 -13.22 5.01
CA ASP A 63 3.67 -13.21 6.48
C ASP A 63 4.20 -11.89 7.06
N PRO A 64 3.34 -10.98 7.55
CA PRO A 64 3.77 -9.69 8.07
C PRO A 64 4.70 -9.81 9.29
N LEU A 65 4.52 -10.83 10.14
CA LEU A 65 5.36 -11.05 11.32
C LEU A 65 6.77 -11.56 11.01
N LYS A 66 7.04 -11.93 9.75
CA LYS A 66 8.37 -12.37 9.28
C LYS A 66 9.12 -11.31 8.49
N THR A 67 8.52 -10.14 8.33
CA THR A 67 9.17 -9.02 7.65
C THR A 67 10.28 -8.43 8.53
N PRO A 68 11.37 -7.91 7.96
CA PRO A 68 12.37 -7.15 8.70
C PRO A 68 11.76 -5.99 9.51
N GLU A 69 10.70 -5.40 8.99
CA GLU A 69 9.96 -4.28 9.56
C GLU A 69 9.22 -4.68 10.85
N ALA A 70 8.61 -5.87 10.90
CA ALA A 70 8.00 -6.39 12.12
C ALA A 70 9.00 -6.53 13.28
N THR A 71 10.24 -6.95 12.99
CA THR A 71 11.29 -7.10 14.00
C THR A 71 11.93 -5.78 14.42
N LYS A 72 12.08 -4.84 13.48
CA LYS A 72 12.82 -3.58 13.70
C LYS A 72 11.93 -2.42 14.13
N GLY A 73 10.63 -2.54 13.95
CA GLY A 73 9.66 -1.46 14.09
C GLY A 73 9.76 -0.46 12.93
N ARG A 74 8.61 0.06 12.48
CA ARG A 74 8.55 1.19 11.53
C ARG A 74 7.25 1.96 11.63
N GLU A 75 7.26 3.24 11.29
CA GLU A 75 6.00 3.93 11.00
C GLU A 75 5.47 3.52 9.62
N VAL A 76 4.25 2.96 9.60
CA VAL A 76 3.56 2.47 8.39
C VAL A 76 3.18 3.62 7.42
N GLY A 77 3.36 4.87 7.82
CA GLY A 77 3.22 6.06 6.95
C GLY A 77 4.42 6.34 6.03
N SER A 78 5.54 5.63 6.19
CA SER A 78 6.77 5.84 5.40
C SER A 78 6.87 4.93 4.17
N THR A 79 5.82 4.17 3.88
CA THR A 79 5.79 3.34 2.68
C THR A 79 5.59 4.21 1.46
N GLY A 80 6.15 3.80 0.31
CA GLY A 80 6.11 4.52 -0.97
C GLY A 80 4.71 4.92 -1.48
N ALA A 81 3.66 4.68 -0.70
CA ALA A 81 2.29 5.14 -0.88
C ALA A 81 2.18 6.67 -0.91
N GLN A 82 2.92 7.40 -0.06
CA GLN A 82 2.96 8.87 -0.13
C GLN A 82 3.52 9.33 -1.49
N GLU A 83 4.61 8.70 -1.93
CA GLU A 83 5.25 8.96 -3.22
C GLU A 83 4.38 8.51 -4.40
N ALA A 84 3.64 7.41 -4.26
CA ALA A 84 2.69 6.93 -5.26
C ALA A 84 1.48 7.87 -5.38
N ILE A 85 0.93 8.34 -4.26
CA ILE A 85 -0.15 9.34 -4.24
C ILE A 85 0.34 10.65 -4.87
N ALA A 86 1.54 11.11 -4.49
CA ALA A 86 2.14 12.31 -5.09
C ALA A 86 2.34 12.14 -6.61
N ALA A 87 2.80 10.98 -7.07
CA ALA A 87 2.93 10.67 -8.48
C ALA A 87 1.57 10.62 -9.22
N LEU A 88 0.52 10.09 -8.58
CA LEU A 88 -0.84 10.05 -9.15
C LEU A 88 -1.48 11.44 -9.24
N VAL A 89 -1.27 12.29 -8.23
CA VAL A 89 -1.71 13.70 -8.25
C VAL A 89 -1.03 14.45 -9.39
N LEU A 90 0.29 14.33 -9.51
CA LEU A 90 1.06 14.94 -10.61
C LEU A 90 0.62 14.41 -11.98
N ALA A 91 0.39 13.10 -12.11
CA ALA A 91 -0.10 12.51 -13.35
C ALA A 91 -1.50 13.05 -13.72
N ARG A 92 -2.38 13.25 -12.74
CA ARG A 92 -3.71 13.82 -12.96
C ARG A 92 -3.65 15.29 -13.37
N GLU A 93 -2.84 16.10 -12.70
CA GLU A 93 -2.63 17.52 -13.06
C GLU A 93 -2.04 17.66 -14.46
N LEU A 94 -1.09 16.78 -14.80
CA LEU A 94 -0.52 16.73 -16.14
C LEU A 94 -1.61 16.39 -17.16
N LEU A 95 -2.35 15.30 -16.97
CA LEU A 95 -3.46 14.91 -17.86
C LEU A 95 -4.49 16.03 -18.04
N ASP A 96 -4.84 16.76 -16.97
CA ASP A 96 -5.77 17.89 -17.03
C ASP A 96 -5.18 19.08 -17.81
N SER A 97 -3.87 19.32 -17.70
CA SER A 97 -3.16 20.37 -18.43
C SER A 97 -2.99 20.10 -19.93
N VAL A 98 -2.95 18.82 -20.34
CA VAL A 98 -2.86 18.39 -21.75
C VAL A 98 -4.18 17.91 -22.33
N ALA A 99 -5.26 17.78 -21.55
CA ALA A 99 -6.59 17.43 -22.05
C ALA A 99 -7.12 18.43 -23.10
N TYR A 100 -6.48 19.58 -23.28
CA TYR A 100 -6.59 20.33 -24.53
C TYR A 100 -5.66 19.75 -25.61
N VAL A 101 -5.99 18.54 -26.07
CA VAL A 101 -5.33 17.91 -27.24
C VAL A 101 -6.02 18.48 -28.48
N ALA A 102 -5.52 19.59 -28.99
CA ALA A 102 -6.13 20.24 -30.15
C ALA A 102 -5.72 19.56 -31.46
N LYS A 103 -4.57 18.88 -31.50
CA LYS A 103 -4.01 18.26 -32.72
C LYS A 103 -3.23 16.97 -32.44
N GLU A 104 -3.07 16.16 -33.48
CA GLU A 104 -2.28 14.93 -33.43
C GLU A 104 -0.80 15.24 -33.13
N GLY A 105 -0.25 14.61 -32.09
CA GLY A 105 1.14 14.80 -31.65
C GLY A 105 1.33 15.47 -30.29
N ASP A 106 0.30 16.15 -29.75
CA ASP A 106 0.35 16.89 -28.48
C ASP A 106 0.69 16.01 -27.25
N THR A 107 0.44 14.70 -27.34
CA THR A 107 0.76 13.74 -26.26
C THR A 107 2.24 13.35 -26.19
N SER A 108 3.05 13.73 -27.18
CA SER A 108 4.45 13.26 -27.29
C SER A 108 5.36 13.80 -26.19
N ASP A 109 5.17 15.06 -25.79
CA ASP A 109 5.99 15.68 -24.75
C ASP A 109 5.54 15.26 -23.34
N VAL A 110 4.28 14.86 -23.18
CA VAL A 110 3.73 14.23 -21.98
C VAL A 110 4.39 12.88 -21.72
N LEU A 111 4.47 12.05 -22.77
CA LEU A 111 5.11 10.74 -22.68
C LEU A 111 6.59 10.84 -22.31
N LYS A 112 7.32 11.82 -22.88
CA LYS A 112 8.72 12.10 -22.50
C LYS A 112 8.86 12.51 -21.02
N ALA A 113 7.94 13.33 -20.51
CA ALA A 113 7.96 13.75 -19.11
C ALA A 113 7.71 12.56 -18.16
N ILE A 114 6.77 11.68 -18.50
CA ILE A 114 6.51 10.43 -17.77
C ILE A 114 7.75 9.53 -17.80
N ASP A 115 8.36 9.34 -18.98
CA ASP A 115 9.55 8.51 -19.14
C ASP A 115 10.74 9.03 -18.32
N SER A 116 10.94 10.36 -18.25
CA SER A 116 12.00 10.98 -17.45
C SER A 116 11.87 10.64 -15.96
N VAL A 117 10.67 10.73 -15.39
CA VAL A 117 10.42 10.41 -13.98
C VAL A 117 10.61 8.92 -13.69
N LEU A 118 10.17 8.05 -14.61
CA LEU A 118 10.36 6.60 -14.49
C LEU A 118 11.83 6.19 -14.62
N HIS A 119 12.64 6.92 -15.40
CA HIS A 119 14.02 6.55 -15.69
C HIS A 119 15.08 7.28 -14.85
N GLU A 120 14.80 8.47 -14.29
CA GLU A 120 15.72 9.15 -13.37
C GLU A 120 16.00 8.32 -12.10
N LYS A 121 15.00 7.57 -11.60
CA LYS A 121 15.16 6.67 -10.45
C LYS A 121 16.20 5.57 -10.68
N LYS A 122 16.45 5.14 -11.92
CA LYS A 122 17.52 4.15 -12.22
C LYS A 122 18.93 4.75 -12.11
N SER A 123 19.09 6.07 -12.26
CA SER A 123 20.41 6.72 -12.22
C SER A 123 20.89 7.00 -10.79
N LYS A 124 19.97 7.35 -9.87
CA LYS A 124 20.29 7.56 -8.46
C LYS A 124 20.64 6.27 -7.71
N ALA A 125 20.09 5.13 -8.14
CA ALA A 125 20.44 3.81 -7.60
C ALA A 125 21.86 3.32 -7.97
N ARG A 126 22.54 3.95 -8.95
CA ARG A 126 23.89 3.57 -9.41
C ARG A 126 25.02 4.49 -8.94
N LYS A 127 24.73 5.63 -8.31
CA LYS A 127 25.75 6.59 -7.82
C LYS A 127 26.05 6.48 -6.32
N GLY A 128 25.51 5.46 -5.64
CA GLY A 128 25.74 5.21 -4.21
C GLY A 128 26.27 3.80 -3.94
N SER A 129 27.17 3.30 -4.79
CA SER A 129 27.87 2.03 -4.59
C SER A 129 29.36 2.16 -4.84
#